data_AF-A0A076F7I2-F1
#
_entry.id   AF-A0A076F7I2-F1
#
_cell.length_a   1.000
_cell.length_b   1.000
_cell.length_c   1.000
_cell.angle_alpha   90.00
_cell.angle_beta   90.00
_cell.angle_gamma   90.00
#
_symmetry.space_group_name_H-M   'P 1'
#
loop_
_entity.id
_entity.type
_entity.pdbx_description
1 polymer ?
#
loop_
_entity_poly.entity_id
_entity_poly.type
_entity_poly.pdbx_seq_one_letter_code
_entity_poly.pdbx_strand_id
1 'polypeptide(L)'
;MGYQYSNILLEESLLILEKYRNEITTEQYQQNRSIIYNYALDGRYMDEEGVVVLIEIDKKSKMTTWNDLIAKYKKAVIDSDCKAY
;
A
#
# COMPACT_ATOMS: atom_id res chain seq x y z
N MET A 1 -20.22 -25.44 17.52
CA MET A 1 -20.34 -25.10 16.09
C MET A 1 -19.03 -24.45 15.69
N GLY A 2 -18.30 -25.05 14.75
CA GLY A 2 -17.00 -24.55 14.33
C GLY A 2 -17.14 -23.20 13.65
N TYR A 3 -16.22 -22.28 13.96
CA TYR A 3 -16.08 -21.00 13.26
C TYR A 3 -15.59 -21.29 11.82
N GLN A 4 -16.50 -21.71 10.95
CA GLN A 4 -16.22 -22.00 9.54
C GLN A 4 -16.61 -20.82 8.63
N TYR A 5 -16.73 -19.62 9.19
CA TYR A 5 -17.06 -18.40 8.45
C TYR A 5 -15.86 -17.49 8.16
N SER A 6 -14.67 -17.74 8.74
CA SER A 6 -13.51 -16.86 8.55
C SER A 6 -12.62 -17.24 7.36
N ASN A 7 -12.52 -18.52 7.00
CA ASN A 7 -11.51 -18.96 6.03
C ASN A 7 -11.88 -18.65 4.58
N ILE A 8 -13.15 -18.82 4.18
CA ILE A 8 -13.60 -18.56 2.80
C ILE A 8 -13.43 -17.07 2.46
N LEU A 9 -13.81 -16.20 3.40
CA LEU A 9 -13.69 -14.75 3.26
C LEU A 9 -12.23 -14.30 3.20
N LEU A 10 -11.36 -14.81 4.07
CA LEU A 10 -9.93 -14.48 3.99
C LEU A 10 -9.29 -14.90 2.65
N GLU A 11 -9.61 -16.10 2.16
CA GLU A 11 -9.10 -16.61 0.89
C GLU A 11 -9.54 -15.73 -0.29
N GLU A 12 -10.78 -15.25 -0.30
CA GLU A 12 -11.29 -14.32 -1.33
C GLU A 12 -10.51 -13.00 -1.33
N SER A 13 -10.31 -12.37 -0.17
CA SER A 13 -9.51 -11.13 -0.07
C SER A 13 -8.08 -11.33 -0.57
N LEU A 14 -7.47 -12.47 -0.24
CA LEU A 14 -6.10 -12.81 -0.66
C LEU A 14 -6.01 -13.08 -2.17
N LEU A 15 -7.02 -13.73 -2.76
CA LEU A 15 -7.09 -13.95 -4.20
C LEU A 15 -7.19 -12.63 -4.97
N ILE A 16 -7.94 -11.66 -4.45
CA ILE A 16 -8.03 -10.31 -5.04
C ILE A 16 -6.68 -9.62 -4.94
N LEU A 17 -6.02 -9.66 -3.78
CA LEU A 17 -4.68 -9.08 -3.60
C LEU A 17 -3.65 -9.69 -4.58
N GLU A 18 -3.71 -11.01 -4.81
CA GLU A 18 -2.81 -11.73 -5.73
C GLU A 18 -2.92 -11.22 -7.17
N LYS A 19 -4.12 -10.82 -7.63
CA LYS A 19 -4.31 -10.22 -8.98
C LYS A 19 -3.48 -8.95 -9.17
N TYR A 20 -3.29 -8.18 -8.11
CA TYR A 20 -2.54 -6.91 -8.12
C TYR A 20 -1.06 -7.07 -7.77
N ARG A 21 -0.55 -8.30 -7.55
CA ARG A 21 0.85 -8.56 -7.17
C ARG A 21 1.86 -7.88 -8.10
N ASN A 22 1.59 -7.86 -9.40
CA ASN A 22 2.49 -7.27 -10.39
C ASN A 22 2.40 -5.74 -10.49
N GLU A 23 1.40 -5.12 -9.86
CA GLU A 23 1.14 -3.69 -9.94
C GLU A 23 1.75 -2.89 -8.77
N ILE A 24 2.09 -3.59 -7.69
CA ILE A 24 2.69 -3.06 -6.45
C ILE A 24 4.06 -3.70 -6.20
N THR A 25 4.84 -3.14 -5.27
CA THR A 25 6.11 -3.76 -4.88
C THR A 25 5.88 -4.97 -3.97
N THR A 26 6.89 -5.85 -3.87
CA THR A 26 6.85 -6.99 -2.93
C THR A 26 6.61 -6.54 -1.49
N GLU A 27 7.18 -5.40 -1.08
CA GLU A 27 7.01 -4.84 0.27
C GLU A 27 5.56 -4.39 0.51
N GLN A 28 4.98 -3.64 -0.43
CA GLN A 28 3.57 -3.22 -0.41
C GLN A 28 2.64 -4.44 -0.38
N TYR A 29 2.94 -5.47 -1.16
CA TYR A 29 2.20 -6.72 -1.16
C TYR A 29 2.20 -7.38 0.23
N GLN A 30 3.36 -7.50 0.88
CA GLN A 30 3.44 -8.11 2.22
C GLN A 30 2.75 -7.26 3.29
N GLN A 31 2.84 -5.93 3.18
CA GLN A 31 2.13 -5.01 4.06
C GLN A 31 0.62 -5.18 3.94
N ASN A 32 0.06 -5.14 2.73
CA ASN A 32 -1.37 -5.31 2.49
C ASN A 32 -1.85 -6.70 2.90
N ARG A 33 -1.05 -7.73 2.65
CA ARG A 33 -1.34 -9.08 3.13
C ARG A 33 -1.49 -9.11 4.65
N SER A 34 -0.58 -8.46 5.39
CA SER A 34 -0.65 -8.35 6.85
C SER A 34 -1.90 -7.61 7.32
N ILE A 35 -2.29 -6.53 6.63
CA ILE A 35 -3.52 -5.77 6.93
C ILE A 35 -4.75 -6.67 6.78
N ILE A 36 -4.87 -7.42 5.68
CA ILE A 36 -5.97 -8.36 5.45
C ILE A 36 -6.04 -9.42 6.56
N TYR A 37 -4.90 -9.99 6.96
CA TYR A 37 -4.84 -10.95 8.07
C TYR A 37 -5.30 -10.33 9.40
N ASN A 38 -4.90 -9.10 9.71
CA ASN A 38 -5.32 -8.41 10.93
C ASN A 38 -6.84 -8.17 10.95
N TYR A 39 -7.43 -7.80 9.80
CA TYR A 39 -8.89 -7.69 9.68
C TYR A 39 -9.58 -9.03 9.96
N ALA A 40 -9.05 -10.13 9.41
CA ALA A 40 -9.59 -11.46 9.65
C ALA A 40 -9.47 -11.91 11.13
N LEU A 41 -8.39 -11.53 11.83
CA LEU A 41 -8.23 -11.78 13.27
C LEU A 41 -9.30 -11.05 14.10
N ASP A 42 -9.69 -9.85 13.66
CA ASP A 42 -10.79 -9.08 14.27
C ASP A 42 -12.18 -9.65 13.92
N GLY A 43 -12.25 -10.78 13.20
CA GLY A 43 -13.50 -11.35 12.70
C GLY A 43 -14.16 -10.49 11.62
N ARG A 44 -13.39 -9.60 10.97
CA ARG A 44 -13.83 -8.72 9.90
C ARG A 44 -13.34 -9.23 8.55
N TYR A 45 -14.08 -8.89 7.51
CA TYR A 45 -13.73 -9.21 6.13
C TYR A 45 -13.41 -7.94 5.37
N MET A 46 -12.43 -8.04 4.47
CA MET A 46 -12.09 -6.99 3.53
C MET A 46 -12.56 -7.42 2.15
N ASP A 47 -13.57 -6.73 1.64
CA ASP A 47 -14.12 -6.98 0.32
C ASP A 47 -13.21 -6.47 -0.80
N GLU A 48 -13.64 -6.68 -2.05
CA GLU A 48 -12.89 -6.27 -3.23
C GLU A 48 -12.61 -4.77 -3.27
N GLU A 49 -13.60 -3.93 -2.92
CA GLU A 49 -13.42 -2.48 -2.89
C GLU A 49 -12.36 -2.08 -1.86
N GLY A 50 -12.38 -2.67 -0.66
CA GLY A 50 -11.37 -2.42 0.38
C GLY A 50 -9.96 -2.78 -0.08
N VAL A 51 -9.79 -3.94 -0.72
CA VAL A 51 -8.48 -4.35 -1.27
C VAL A 51 -8.04 -3.40 -2.39
N VAL A 52 -8.94 -3.00 -3.29
CA VAL A 52 -8.62 -2.04 -4.38
C VAL A 52 -8.19 -0.68 -3.82
N VAL A 53 -8.84 -0.19 -2.75
CA VAL A 53 -8.46 1.08 -2.09
C VAL A 53 -7.05 1.00 -1.51
N LEU A 54 -6.68 -0.12 -0.86
CA LEU A 54 -5.30 -0.31 -0.37
C LEU A 54 -4.28 -0.24 -1.52
N ILE A 55 -4.57 -0.91 -2.63
CA ILE A 55 -3.73 -0.90 -3.83
C ILE A 55 -3.64 0.51 -4.44
N GLU A 56 -4.74 1.25 -4.50
CA GLU A 56 -4.73 2.63 -4.99
C GLU A 56 -3.89 3.55 -4.12
N ILE A 57 -3.95 3.40 -2.80
CA ILE A 57 -3.10 4.16 -1.86
C ILE A 57 -1.63 3.84 -2.11
N ASP A 58 -1.29 2.56 -2.33
CA ASP A 58 0.08 2.12 -2.64
C ASP A 58 0.59 2.57 -4.00
N LYS A 59 -0.31 2.69 -4.97
CA LYS A 59 0.00 3.26 -6.29
C LYS A 59 0.16 4.78 -6.21
N LYS A 60 -0.68 5.47 -5.44
CA LYS A 60 -0.62 6.93 -5.25
C LYS A 60 0.54 7.33 -4.33
N SER A 61 0.99 6.46 -3.42
CA SER A 61 2.19 6.69 -2.60
C SER A 61 3.50 6.58 -3.38
N LYS A 62 3.46 6.15 -4.67
CA LYS A 62 4.55 6.39 -5.62
C LYS A 62 4.73 7.88 -5.97
N MET A 63 3.79 8.77 -5.63
CA MET A 63 4.03 10.21 -5.70
C MET A 63 4.83 10.67 -4.48
N THR A 64 6.12 10.91 -4.73
CA THR A 64 7.13 11.47 -3.83
C THR A 64 7.66 10.51 -2.78
N THR A 65 8.67 9.73 -3.19
CA THR A 65 9.65 9.19 -2.26
C THR A 65 10.18 10.35 -1.40
N TRP A 66 10.36 10.13 -0.09
CA TRP A 66 11.00 11.10 0.81
C TRP A 66 12.33 11.63 0.24
N ASN A 67 13.06 10.78 -0.48
CA ASN A 67 14.27 11.14 -1.20
C ASN A 67 14.05 12.15 -2.33
N ASP A 68 12.92 12.06 -3.06
CA ASP A 68 12.56 13.02 -4.12
C ASP A 68 12.17 14.38 -3.53
N LEU A 69 11.48 14.39 -2.39
CA LEU A 69 11.20 15.61 -1.64
C LEU A 69 12.50 16.27 -1.16
N ILE A 70 13.39 15.50 -0.53
CA ILE A 70 14.69 15.99 -0.05
C ILE A 70 15.55 16.49 -1.22
N ALA A 71 15.57 15.80 -2.36
CA ALA A 71 16.30 16.22 -3.55
C ALA A 71 15.76 17.53 -4.12
N LYS A 72 14.43 17.71 -4.15
CA LYS A 72 13.78 18.95 -4.60
C LYS A 72 14.09 20.12 -3.65
N TYR A 73 14.06 19.89 -2.34
CA TYR A 73 14.44 20.90 -1.34
C TYR A 73 15.92 21.28 -1.43
N LYS A 74 16.83 20.30 -1.54
CA LYS A 74 18.27 20.56 -1.70
C LYS A 74 18.57 21.35 -2.98
N LYS A 75 17.91 21.02 -4.09
CA LYS A 75 18.07 21.74 -5.36
C LYS A 75 17.60 23.20 -5.26
N ALA A 76 16.47 23.44 -4.61
CA ALA A 76 15.94 24.79 -4.40
C ALA A 76 16.87 25.68 -3.54
N VAL A 77 17.56 25.09 -2.56
CA VAL A 77 18.56 25.80 -1.74
C VAL A 77 19.81 26.15 -2.58
N ILE A 78 20.32 25.22 -3.38
CA ILE A 78 21.51 25.45 -4.24
C ILE A 78 21.22 26.49 -5.33
N ASP A 79 20.04 26.46 -5.95
CA ASP A 79 19.66 27.41 -7.01
C ASP A 79 19.39 28.84 -6.46
N SER A 80 19.05 28.97 -5.17
CA SER A 80 18.90 30.26 -4.47
C SER A 80 20.26 30.95 -4.26
N ASP A 81 21.29 30.18 -3.92
CA ASP A 81 22.63 30.72 -3.66
C ASP A 81 23.38 31.08 -4.97
N CYS A 82 23.06 30.44 -6.10
CA CYS A 82 23.67 30.76 -7.39
C CYS A 82 23.09 32.01 -8.09
N LYS A 83 22.00 32.62 -7.58
CA LYS A 83 21.42 33.86 -8.12
C LYS A 83 21.90 35.14 -7.42
N ALA A 84 22.84 35.04 -6.49
CA ALA A 84 23.33 36.15 -5.69
C ALA A 84 24.75 36.66 -6.07
N TYR A 85 25.33 36.18 -7.17
CA TYR A 85 26.60 36.67 -7.73
C TYR A 85 26.45 37.00 -9.21
#